data_AF-A0A449GHY4-F1
#
_entry.id   AF-A0A449GHY4-F1
#
_cell.length_a   1.000
_cell.length_b   1.000
_cell.length_c   1.000
_cell.angle_alpha   90.00
_cell.angle_beta   90.00
_cell.angle_gamma   90.00
#
_symmetry.space_group_name_H-M   'P 1'
#
loop_
_entity.id
_entity.type
_entity.pdbx_description
1 polymer ?
#
loop_
_entity_poly.entity_id
_entity_poly.type
_entity_poly.pdbx_seq_one_letter_code
_entity_poly.pdbx_strand_id
1 'polypeptide(L)'
;MTGTADYPGLHRERLGNRWCAPLLGAWAAVITVPPVLGGPVLTATTVPIVVAGTLVMIGYGLRRYRPARPLPWYLLSGSAVLFATGSVLSAASGGGGRAGDLCVLAGYLGVAAAAAVWLRPRQARGEYDLTLDSALIGLAALLASWTVLISPILRSGAPGFDTLVAAAYPLLDAVLLAMVAHSVATAARSETSLRLLHVAVIAVLLGDLGAGIDAAGLARVDDGLLHIPLLVAYAAVGIAALHPTMAGLGGPRRVHVQRSRQRAGVIAVALIVAALVPALGTRLGTVDRVVVATLFALLLIGVLVRGERAVQRSARSERRAQYQADHDMLTGLLNRTALLRTLARERADWRAGPLSLLFLDLDGFKRVNDSYGHAVGDELIANAAARIRRVAGRIPVCARYGGDEFVVLTPCGVREAVTLAERLLDAFGRPFELSVGAVTVTASVGITGADGDADIFDLIRDADAAMYRAKDQGLGYALPQRETPTPRPNSHEYNGIRTPDPTTSEGCSTPAVRALPLRRRWLPGARRPVPGEAAGCAGGRAAPPGRDGADAPGDAPSGRSRGERAASRAG
;
A
#
# COMPACT_ATOMS: atom_id res chain seq x y z
N MET A 1 13.18 -2.49 14.02
CA MET A 1 13.32 -1.05 14.32
C MET A 1 12.15 -0.30 13.68
N THR A 2 11.09 -0.10 14.44
CA THR A 2 9.83 0.52 14.04
C THR A 2 9.74 1.90 14.69
N GLY A 3 10.17 2.94 13.96
CA GLY A 3 10.04 4.33 14.39
C GLY A 3 8.63 4.85 14.11
N THR A 4 7.69 4.57 14.99
CA THR A 4 6.45 5.36 15.09
C THR A 4 6.84 6.74 15.64
N ALA A 5 6.73 7.77 14.81
CA ALA A 5 6.80 9.15 15.28
C ALA A 5 5.55 9.41 16.15
N ASP A 6 5.71 9.10 17.43
CA ASP A 6 4.73 9.37 18.47
C ASP A 6 4.68 10.88 18.67
N TYR A 7 3.53 11.50 18.36
CA TYR A 7 3.30 12.90 18.69
C TYR A 7 3.06 12.99 20.21
N PRO A 8 3.93 13.66 20.98
CA PRO A 8 3.76 13.76 22.42
C PRO A 8 2.61 14.75 22.69
N GLY A 9 1.40 14.25 22.93
CA GLY A 9 0.28 15.11 23.30
C GLY A 9 -1.12 14.50 23.31
N LEU A 10 -1.35 13.33 22.71
CA LEU A 10 -2.72 12.81 22.53
C LEU A 10 -3.30 12.02 23.72
N HIS A 11 -2.54 11.82 24.80
CA HIS A 11 -3.00 11.03 25.96
C HIS A 11 -3.49 11.83 27.19
N ARG A 12 -3.47 13.17 27.15
CA ARG A 12 -4.12 14.00 28.17
C ARG A 12 -5.06 14.99 27.51
N GLU A 13 -6.33 14.62 27.40
CA GLU A 13 -7.49 15.51 27.61
C GLU A 13 -8.78 14.77 27.20
N ARG A 14 -9.28 13.90 28.09
CA ARG A 14 -10.71 13.53 28.12
C ARG A 14 -11.61 14.70 28.60
N LEU A 15 -11.08 15.94 28.61
CA LEU A 15 -11.73 17.16 29.11
C LEU A 15 -12.32 18.05 28.00
N GLY A 16 -12.17 17.72 26.73
CA GLY A 16 -12.46 18.64 25.61
C GLY A 16 -13.92 18.86 25.19
N ASN A 17 -14.90 18.11 25.71
CA ASN A 17 -16.30 18.18 25.20
C ASN A 17 -17.26 19.05 26.02
N ARG A 18 -16.88 19.50 27.23
CA ARG A 18 -17.80 20.24 28.12
C ARG A 18 -18.08 21.67 27.67
N TRP A 19 -17.14 22.32 26.98
CA TRP A 19 -17.32 23.67 26.44
C TRP A 19 -18.11 23.72 25.13
N CYS A 20 -18.14 22.61 24.37
CA CYS A 20 -18.86 22.55 23.09
C CYS A 20 -20.38 22.58 23.28
N ALA A 21 -20.93 21.93 24.32
CA ALA A 21 -22.37 21.84 24.54
C ALA A 21 -23.07 23.21 24.78
N PRO A 22 -22.58 24.11 25.65
CA PRO A 22 -23.20 25.42 25.83
C PRO A 22 -22.99 26.35 24.62
N LEU A 23 -21.83 26.27 23.95
CA LEU A 23 -21.57 26.99 22.70
C LEU A 23 -22.51 26.52 21.58
N LEU A 24 -22.71 25.21 21.43
CA LEU A 24 -23.66 24.62 20.49
C LEU A 24 -25.10 25.01 20.81
N GLY A 25 -25.48 25.07 22.09
CA GLY A 25 -26.81 25.52 22.51
C GLY A 25 -27.06 27.00 22.22
N ALA A 26 -26.10 27.87 22.52
CA ALA A 26 -26.16 29.31 22.21
C ALA A 26 -26.19 29.55 20.69
N TRP A 27 -25.39 28.81 19.92
CA TRP A 27 -25.39 28.88 18.47
C TRP A 27 -26.68 28.32 17.86
N ALA A 28 -27.22 27.22 18.38
CA ALA A 28 -28.50 26.69 17.93
C ALA A 28 -29.62 27.73 18.10
N ALA A 29 -29.66 28.45 19.24
CA ALA A 29 -30.61 29.53 19.45
C ALA A 29 -30.41 30.69 18.45
N VAL A 30 -29.17 31.13 18.20
CA VAL A 30 -28.87 32.17 17.21
C VAL A 30 -29.21 31.73 15.77
N ILE A 31 -29.13 30.43 15.46
CA ILE A 31 -29.48 29.86 14.15
C ILE A 31 -31.00 29.73 13.98
N THR A 32 -31.74 29.32 15.01
CA THR A 32 -33.18 29.01 14.89
C THR A 32 -34.09 30.21 15.13
N VAL A 33 -33.67 31.20 15.92
CA VAL A 33 -34.52 32.34 16.31
C VAL A 33 -34.80 33.29 15.13
N PRO A 34 -33.81 33.66 14.28
CA PRO A 34 -34.05 34.63 13.21
C PRO A 34 -34.99 34.18 12.08
N PRO A 35 -34.90 32.94 11.54
CA PRO A 35 -35.84 32.49 10.51
C PRO A 35 -37.28 32.34 11.02
N VAL A 36 -37.49 32.17 12.33
CA VAL A 36 -38.81 32.02 12.95
C VAL A 36 -39.49 33.37 13.19
N LEU A 37 -38.72 34.42 13.43
CA LEU A 37 -39.23 35.79 13.66
C LEU A 37 -39.46 36.56 12.35
N GLY A 38 -38.78 36.17 11.27
CA GLY A 38 -38.97 36.69 9.92
C GLY A 38 -38.40 38.10 9.68
N GLY A 39 -38.22 38.43 8.39
CA GLY A 39 -37.91 39.78 7.91
C GLY A 39 -36.48 39.97 7.36
N PRO A 40 -36.31 40.65 6.22
CA PRO A 40 -35.01 40.85 5.57
C PRO A 40 -33.99 41.59 6.43
N VAL A 41 -34.46 42.47 7.33
CA VAL A 41 -33.63 43.20 8.31
C VAL A 41 -33.03 42.26 9.35
N LEU A 42 -33.79 41.26 9.81
CA LEU A 42 -33.33 40.30 10.81
C LEU A 42 -32.26 39.38 10.22
N THR A 43 -32.41 39.00 8.96
CA THR A 43 -31.41 38.24 8.20
C THR A 43 -30.13 39.04 7.97
N ALA A 44 -30.25 40.29 7.54
CA ALA A 44 -29.12 41.20 7.30
C ALA A 44 -28.30 41.51 8.55
N THR A 45 -28.89 41.39 9.75
CA THR A 45 -28.19 41.58 11.03
C THR A 45 -27.63 40.27 11.59
N THR A 46 -28.31 39.15 11.37
CA THR A 46 -27.91 37.83 11.91
C THR A 46 -26.62 37.32 11.25
N VAL A 47 -26.51 37.38 9.92
CA VAL A 47 -25.35 36.83 9.19
C VAL A 47 -24.05 37.52 9.61
N PRO A 48 -23.96 38.87 9.70
CA PRO A 48 -22.76 39.53 10.21
C PRO A 48 -22.40 39.17 11.65
N ILE A 49 -23.37 39.02 12.55
CA ILE A 49 -23.13 38.64 13.95
C ILE A 49 -22.51 37.23 14.01
N VAL A 50 -23.09 36.29 13.25
CA VAL A 50 -22.62 34.91 13.13
C VAL A 50 -21.21 34.85 12.53
N VAL A 51 -20.96 35.61 11.47
CA VAL A 51 -19.63 35.69 10.85
C VAL A 51 -18.61 36.31 11.81
N ALA A 52 -18.96 37.39 12.52
CA ALA A 52 -18.08 37.99 13.53
C ALA A 52 -17.71 36.99 14.63
N GLY A 53 -18.69 36.24 15.16
CA GLY A 53 -18.44 35.16 16.13
C GLY A 53 -17.53 34.06 15.57
N THR A 54 -17.72 33.69 14.30
CA THR A 54 -16.88 32.72 13.60
C THR A 54 -15.43 33.19 13.48
N LEU A 55 -15.23 34.46 13.10
CA LEU A 55 -13.90 35.07 12.99
C LEU A 55 -13.19 35.15 14.34
N VAL A 56 -13.92 35.47 15.42
CA VAL A 56 -13.39 35.46 16.80
C VAL A 56 -12.94 34.05 17.20
N MET A 57 -13.74 33.02 16.91
CA MET A 57 -13.38 31.63 17.17
C MET A 57 -12.15 31.18 16.38
N ILE A 58 -12.05 31.53 15.10
CA ILE A 58 -10.87 31.26 14.27
C ILE A 58 -9.64 31.98 14.83
N GLY A 59 -9.77 33.26 15.17
CA GLY A 59 -8.69 34.06 15.75
C GLY A 59 -8.19 33.49 17.09
N TYR A 60 -9.12 33.07 17.96
CA TYR A 60 -8.79 32.38 19.21
C TYR A 60 -8.06 31.06 18.94
N GLY A 61 -8.57 30.23 18.03
CA GLY A 61 -7.96 28.96 17.63
C GLY A 61 -6.53 29.12 17.11
N LEU A 62 -6.31 30.09 16.22
CA LEU A 62 -5.00 30.43 15.68
C LEU A 62 -4.01 30.86 16.78
N ARG A 63 -4.45 31.68 17.73
CA ARG A 63 -3.61 32.13 18.86
C ARG A 63 -3.30 30.99 19.84
N ARG A 64 -4.29 30.15 20.15
CA ARG A 64 -4.21 29.08 21.15
C ARG A 64 -3.40 27.88 20.67
N TYR A 65 -3.67 27.41 19.45
CA TYR A 65 -3.15 26.13 18.94
C TYR A 65 -2.02 26.28 17.93
N ARG A 66 -1.77 27.49 17.40
CA ARG A 66 -0.64 27.82 16.52
C ARG A 66 -0.37 26.76 15.43
N PRO A 67 -1.31 26.56 14.48
CA PRO A 67 -1.15 25.55 13.44
C PRO A 67 0.11 25.82 12.60
N ALA A 68 0.80 24.74 12.19
CA ALA A 68 1.99 24.84 11.35
C ALA A 68 1.71 25.49 9.97
N ARG A 69 0.45 25.43 9.52
CA ARG A 69 -0.02 26.03 8.25
C ARG A 69 -1.29 26.86 8.51
N PRO A 70 -1.17 28.14 8.85
CA PRO A 70 -2.33 28.99 9.17
C PRO A 70 -3.04 29.50 7.91
N LEU A 71 -2.40 29.48 6.73
CA LEU A 71 -2.93 30.05 5.49
C LEU A 71 -4.39 29.64 5.16
N PRO A 72 -4.80 28.36 5.24
CA PRO A 72 -6.18 27.97 4.94
C PRO A 72 -7.21 28.59 5.88
N TRP A 73 -6.86 28.80 7.15
CA TRP A 73 -7.73 29.47 8.11
C TRP A 73 -7.92 30.95 7.78
N TYR A 74 -6.87 31.63 7.30
CA TYR A 74 -7.01 33.01 6.80
C TYR A 74 -7.86 33.08 5.53
N LEU A 75 -7.70 32.12 4.61
CA LEU A 75 -8.52 32.03 3.40
C LEU A 75 -10.00 31.80 3.74
N LEU A 76 -10.30 30.90 4.68
CA LEU A 76 -11.67 30.70 5.17
C LEU A 76 -12.25 31.94 5.86
N SER A 77 -11.45 32.66 6.66
CA SER A 77 -11.88 33.93 7.24
C SER A 77 -12.19 34.98 6.17
N GLY A 78 -11.34 35.10 5.14
CA GLY A 78 -11.58 36.01 4.01
C GLY A 78 -12.84 35.65 3.23
N SER A 79 -13.05 34.35 2.94
CA SER A 79 -14.28 33.85 2.33
C SER A 79 -15.53 34.17 3.16
N ALA A 80 -15.47 33.98 4.48
CA ALA A 80 -16.61 34.28 5.36
C ALA A 80 -16.98 35.77 5.34
N VAL A 81 -16.00 36.68 5.31
CA VAL A 81 -16.24 38.12 5.17
C VAL A 81 -16.85 38.45 3.82
N LEU A 82 -16.35 37.84 2.74
CA LEU A 82 -16.88 38.04 1.38
C LEU A 82 -18.33 37.60 1.27
N PHE A 83 -18.66 36.41 1.79
CA PHE A 83 -20.04 35.90 1.83
C PHE A 83 -20.97 36.77 2.69
N ALA A 84 -20.55 37.20 3.89
CA ALA A 84 -21.33 38.13 4.70
C ALA A 84 -21.57 39.46 3.96
N THR A 85 -20.53 40.02 3.34
CA THR A 85 -20.65 41.26 2.56
C THR A 85 -21.64 41.08 1.41
N GLY A 86 -21.54 39.96 0.69
CA GLY A 86 -22.48 39.62 -0.38
C GLY A 86 -23.93 39.52 0.11
N SER A 87 -24.15 38.88 1.26
CA SER A 87 -25.50 38.76 1.85
C SER A 87 -26.09 40.12 2.26
N VAL A 88 -25.28 41.02 2.82
CA VAL A 88 -25.72 42.38 3.20
C VAL A 88 -26.02 43.22 1.97
N LEU A 89 -25.17 43.16 0.95
CA LEU A 89 -25.39 43.87 -0.32
C LEU A 89 -26.66 43.39 -1.01
N SER A 90 -26.89 42.07 -1.05
CA SER A 90 -28.11 41.48 -1.62
C SER A 90 -29.37 41.91 -0.83
N ALA A 91 -29.31 41.89 0.50
CA ALA A 91 -30.42 42.37 1.34
C ALA A 91 -30.71 43.85 1.11
N ALA A 92 -29.67 44.68 0.96
CA ALA A 92 -29.81 46.11 0.71
C ALA A 92 -30.38 46.43 -0.69
N SER A 93 -30.15 45.56 -1.67
CA SER A 93 -30.66 45.71 -3.04
C SER A 93 -31.98 44.99 -3.29
N GLY A 94 -32.60 44.39 -2.27
CA GLY A 94 -33.89 43.71 -2.38
C GLY A 94 -33.81 42.30 -2.99
N GLY A 95 -32.70 41.59 -2.80
CA GLY A 95 -32.54 40.19 -3.20
C GLY A 95 -31.78 39.96 -4.52
N GLY A 96 -31.24 41.03 -5.13
CA GLY A 96 -30.44 40.91 -6.35
C GLY A 96 -29.52 42.09 -6.56
N GLY A 97 -28.24 41.84 -6.90
CA GLY A 97 -27.25 42.90 -7.08
C GLY A 97 -25.88 42.38 -7.46
N ARG A 98 -25.37 42.84 -8.62
CA ARG A 98 -24.09 42.38 -9.20
C ARG A 98 -22.91 42.40 -8.21
N ALA A 99 -22.85 43.42 -7.36
CA ALA A 99 -21.78 43.54 -6.36
C ALA A 99 -21.86 42.43 -5.30
N GLY A 100 -23.07 42.06 -4.86
CA GLY A 100 -23.28 40.98 -3.91
C GLY A 100 -22.86 39.63 -4.49
N ASP A 101 -23.29 39.34 -5.71
CA ASP A 101 -22.95 38.10 -6.43
C ASP A 101 -21.45 37.93 -6.65
N LEU A 102 -20.76 39.00 -7.04
CA LEU A 102 -19.30 38.97 -7.21
C LEU A 102 -18.58 38.70 -5.89
N CYS A 103 -19.06 39.25 -4.77
CA CYS A 103 -18.53 38.93 -3.45
C CYS A 103 -18.72 37.45 -3.11
N VAL A 104 -19.89 36.87 -3.37
CA VAL A 104 -20.15 35.45 -3.12
C VAL A 104 -19.25 34.57 -3.99
N LEU A 105 -19.16 34.82 -5.30
CA LEU A 105 -18.27 34.07 -6.20
C LEU A 105 -16.81 34.13 -5.75
N ALA A 106 -16.32 35.30 -5.33
CA ALA A 106 -14.98 35.44 -4.77
C ALA A 106 -14.81 34.62 -3.46
N GLY A 107 -15.86 34.55 -2.65
CA GLY A 107 -15.92 33.70 -1.45
C GLY A 107 -15.67 32.22 -1.78
N TYR A 108 -16.35 31.67 -2.80
CA TYR A 108 -16.14 30.29 -3.26
C TYR A 108 -14.69 30.03 -3.69
N LEU A 109 -14.08 30.96 -4.43
CA LEU A 109 -12.68 30.85 -4.84
C LEU A 109 -11.74 30.76 -3.63
N GLY A 110 -12.00 31.52 -2.57
CA GLY A 110 -11.24 31.44 -1.32
C GLY A 110 -11.41 30.09 -0.60
N VAL A 111 -12.62 29.50 -0.58
CA VAL A 111 -12.88 28.16 -0.01
C VAL A 111 -12.15 27.10 -0.81
N ALA A 112 -12.23 27.15 -2.15
CA ALA A 112 -11.51 26.25 -3.04
C ALA A 112 -9.99 26.37 -2.85
N ALA A 113 -9.46 27.59 -2.71
CA ALA A 113 -8.05 27.81 -2.43
C ALA A 113 -7.63 27.22 -1.07
N ALA A 114 -8.44 27.42 -0.02
CA ALA A 114 -8.19 26.86 1.31
C ALA A 114 -8.14 25.33 1.27
N ALA A 115 -9.13 24.71 0.62
CA ALA A 115 -9.21 23.27 0.47
C ALA A 115 -8.04 22.73 -0.39
N ALA A 116 -7.64 23.42 -1.46
CA ALA A 116 -6.50 23.01 -2.29
C ALA A 116 -5.18 23.05 -1.50
N VAL A 117 -4.95 24.09 -0.70
CA VAL A 117 -3.76 24.18 0.16
C VAL A 117 -3.75 23.08 1.23
N TRP A 118 -4.91 22.74 1.81
CA TRP A 118 -5.02 21.63 2.77
C TRP A 118 -4.84 20.25 2.15
N LEU A 119 -5.27 20.05 0.91
CA LEU A 119 -5.23 18.75 0.23
C LEU A 119 -3.90 18.50 -0.50
N ARG A 120 -3.17 19.53 -0.94
CA ARG A 120 -1.86 19.42 -1.62
C ARG A 120 -0.86 18.50 -0.90
N PRO A 121 -0.62 18.61 0.41
CA PRO A 121 0.32 17.75 1.13
C PRO A 121 -0.15 16.28 1.25
N ARG A 122 -1.46 16.03 1.07
CA ARG A 122 -2.06 14.69 1.06
C ARG A 122 -1.98 14.03 -0.32
N GLN A 123 -1.67 14.80 -1.37
CA GLN A 123 -1.52 14.33 -2.76
C GLN A 123 -0.10 13.83 -3.08
N ALA A 124 0.80 13.74 -2.08
CA ALA A 124 2.20 13.39 -2.31
C ALA A 124 2.40 11.89 -2.63
N ARG A 125 2.54 11.62 -3.93
CA ARG A 125 3.10 10.42 -4.61
C ARG A 125 2.31 9.12 -4.46
N GLY A 126 1.56 8.78 -5.52
CA GLY A 126 1.14 7.40 -5.83
C GLY A 126 -0.36 7.11 -5.81
N GLU A 127 -1.21 8.08 -5.44
CA GLU A 127 -2.65 7.88 -5.26
C GLU A 127 -3.51 8.49 -6.39
N TYR A 128 -3.08 8.33 -7.66
CA TYR A 128 -3.83 8.80 -8.83
C TYR A 128 -5.28 8.31 -8.90
N ASP A 129 -5.55 7.15 -8.30
CA ASP A 129 -6.89 6.60 -8.24
C ASP A 129 -7.77 7.42 -7.30
N LEU A 130 -7.24 7.92 -6.20
CA LEU A 130 -8.02 8.72 -5.26
C LEU A 130 -8.46 10.06 -5.86
N THR A 131 -7.57 10.69 -6.61
CA THR A 131 -7.89 11.92 -7.35
C THR A 131 -8.93 11.64 -8.43
N LEU A 132 -8.83 10.51 -9.13
CA LEU A 132 -9.77 10.10 -10.16
C LEU A 132 -11.16 9.82 -9.57
N ASP A 133 -11.24 9.09 -8.44
CA ASP A 133 -12.48 8.81 -7.71
C ASP A 133 -13.24 10.07 -7.35
N SER A 134 -12.51 11.08 -6.89
CA SER A 134 -13.07 12.35 -6.43
C SER A 134 -13.55 13.20 -7.61
N ALA A 135 -12.79 13.20 -8.71
CA ALA A 135 -13.16 13.85 -9.96
C ALA A 135 -14.42 13.22 -10.58
N LEU A 136 -14.56 11.89 -10.52
CA LEU A 136 -15.76 11.19 -10.98
C LEU A 136 -17.02 11.60 -10.20
N ILE A 137 -16.90 11.77 -8.87
CA ILE A 137 -18.02 12.24 -8.04
C ILE A 137 -18.43 13.67 -8.43
N GLY A 138 -17.45 14.58 -8.61
CA GLY A 138 -17.73 15.94 -9.08
C GLY A 138 -18.38 15.96 -10.46
N LEU A 139 -17.89 15.14 -11.39
CA LEU A 139 -18.43 15.07 -12.74
C LEU A 139 -19.85 14.50 -12.77
N ALA A 140 -20.14 13.50 -11.94
CA ALA A 140 -21.50 12.96 -11.79
C ALA A 140 -22.47 14.00 -11.21
N ALA A 141 -22.02 14.76 -10.19
CA ALA A 141 -22.81 15.85 -9.62
C ALA A 141 -23.03 16.98 -10.64
N LEU A 142 -22.02 17.33 -11.44
CA LEU A 142 -22.15 18.31 -12.51
C LEU A 142 -23.16 17.86 -13.58
N LEU A 143 -23.15 16.58 -13.96
CA LEU A 143 -24.11 16.02 -14.91
C LEU A 143 -25.55 16.06 -14.38
N ALA A 144 -25.75 15.66 -13.12
CA ALA A 144 -27.07 15.75 -12.47
C ALA A 144 -27.52 17.22 -12.32
N SER A 145 -26.61 18.09 -11.92
CA SER A 145 -26.88 19.52 -11.78
C SER A 145 -27.17 20.19 -13.10
N TRP A 146 -26.53 19.77 -14.21
CA TRP A 146 -26.79 20.33 -15.53
C TRP A 146 -28.25 20.12 -15.95
N THR A 147 -28.73 18.90 -15.73
CA THR A 147 -30.06 18.46 -16.16
C THR A 147 -31.17 19.00 -15.27
N VAL A 148 -30.96 19.05 -13.96
CA VAL A 148 -31.99 19.43 -12.99
C VAL A 148 -31.99 20.93 -12.69
N LEU A 149 -30.84 21.61 -12.68
CA LEU A 149 -30.72 22.99 -12.23
C LEU A 149 -30.27 23.93 -13.35
N ILE A 150 -29.09 23.68 -13.94
CA ILE A 150 -28.45 24.64 -14.86
C ILE A 150 -29.29 24.83 -16.13
N SER A 151 -29.73 23.75 -16.78
CA SER A 151 -30.52 23.85 -18.02
C SER A 151 -31.87 24.57 -17.80
N PRO A 152 -32.68 24.24 -16.77
CA PRO A 152 -33.87 25.01 -16.44
C PRO A 152 -33.59 26.49 -16.13
N ILE A 153 -32.56 26.81 -15.34
CA ILE A 153 -32.17 28.19 -15.03
C ILE A 153 -31.83 28.97 -16.30
N LEU A 154 -31.05 28.38 -17.22
CA LEU A 154 -30.68 29.03 -18.48
C LEU A 154 -31.87 29.23 -19.43
N ARG A 155 -32.96 28.48 -19.24
CA ARG A 155 -34.18 28.54 -20.07
C ARG A 155 -35.30 29.38 -19.47
N SER A 156 -35.25 29.70 -18.17
CA SER A 156 -36.35 30.35 -17.44
C SER A 156 -36.52 31.84 -17.76
N GLY A 157 -35.57 32.48 -18.44
CA GLY A 157 -35.64 33.90 -18.77
C GLY A 157 -34.67 34.37 -19.87
N ALA A 158 -34.60 35.69 -20.07
CA ALA A 158 -33.65 36.30 -21.00
C ALA A 158 -32.20 36.12 -20.51
N PRO A 159 -31.24 35.87 -21.42
CA PRO A 159 -29.84 35.75 -21.04
C PRO A 159 -29.34 37.07 -20.44
N GLY A 160 -28.95 37.02 -19.17
CA GLY A 160 -28.48 38.16 -18.39
C GLY A 160 -27.45 37.74 -17.35
N PHE A 161 -26.86 38.73 -16.67
CA PHE A 161 -25.85 38.49 -15.64
C PHE A 161 -26.38 37.58 -14.50
N ASP A 162 -27.59 37.84 -14.03
CA ASP A 162 -28.20 37.11 -12.90
C ASP A 162 -28.44 35.64 -13.25
N THR A 163 -28.90 35.36 -14.49
CA THR A 163 -29.05 34.00 -15.01
C THR A 163 -27.72 33.25 -15.11
N LEU A 164 -26.66 33.94 -15.53
CA LEU A 164 -25.31 33.36 -15.63
C LEU A 164 -24.73 33.06 -14.24
N VAL A 165 -24.94 33.95 -13.27
CA VAL A 165 -24.50 33.74 -11.88
C VAL A 165 -25.27 32.59 -11.24
N ALA A 166 -26.60 32.55 -11.38
CA ALA A 166 -27.43 31.46 -10.86
C ALA A 166 -27.02 30.10 -11.45
N ALA A 167 -26.64 30.05 -12.73
CA ALA A 167 -26.10 28.86 -13.37
C ALA A 167 -24.66 28.49 -12.91
N ALA A 168 -23.90 29.44 -12.35
CA ALA A 168 -22.53 29.21 -11.89
C ALA A 168 -22.45 28.55 -10.51
N TYR A 169 -23.42 28.78 -9.60
CA TYR A 169 -23.41 28.17 -8.26
C TYR A 169 -23.39 26.63 -8.31
N PRO A 170 -24.28 25.96 -9.07
CA PRO A 170 -24.28 24.49 -9.10
C PRO A 170 -23.01 23.89 -9.75
N LEU A 171 -22.32 24.65 -10.61
CA LEU A 171 -21.00 24.28 -11.13
C LEU A 171 -19.93 24.32 -10.02
N LEU A 172 -19.94 25.36 -9.19
CA LEU A 172 -19.03 25.50 -8.06
C LEU A 172 -19.28 24.42 -7.00
N ASP A 173 -20.55 24.05 -6.78
CA ASP A 173 -20.96 22.98 -5.87
C ASP A 173 -20.41 21.62 -6.29
N ALA A 174 -20.43 21.31 -7.59
CA ALA A 174 -19.84 20.08 -8.11
C ALA A 174 -18.33 20.01 -7.84
N VAL A 175 -17.62 21.14 -7.94
CA VAL A 175 -16.19 21.24 -7.60
C VAL A 175 -15.97 21.07 -6.10
N LEU A 176 -16.75 21.76 -5.26
CA LEU A 176 -16.66 21.62 -3.81
C LEU A 176 -16.96 20.18 -3.35
N LEU A 177 -17.96 19.52 -3.93
CA LEU A 177 -18.29 18.14 -3.65
C LEU A 177 -17.14 17.20 -4.00
N ALA A 178 -16.47 17.41 -5.14
CA ALA A 178 -15.28 16.65 -5.50
C ALA A 178 -14.16 16.83 -4.46
N MET A 179 -13.94 18.06 -3.98
CA MET A 179 -12.93 18.35 -2.96
C MET A 179 -13.28 17.73 -1.61
N VAL A 180 -14.55 17.76 -1.19
CA VAL A 180 -15.02 17.10 0.03
C VAL A 180 -14.88 15.59 -0.08
N ALA A 181 -15.27 14.99 -1.21
CA ALA A 181 -15.10 13.56 -1.45
C ALA A 181 -13.62 13.16 -1.33
N HIS A 182 -12.72 13.93 -1.94
CA HIS A 182 -11.27 13.72 -1.82
C HIS A 182 -10.79 13.85 -0.36
N SER A 183 -11.30 14.85 0.36
CA SER A 183 -10.96 15.12 1.75
C SER A 183 -11.43 14.02 2.69
N VAL A 184 -12.68 13.56 2.57
CA VAL A 184 -13.23 12.42 3.34
C VAL A 184 -12.45 11.14 3.04
N ALA A 185 -12.05 10.96 1.78
CA ALA A 185 -11.30 9.80 1.37
C ALA A 185 -9.85 9.78 1.92
N THR A 186 -9.28 10.95 2.23
CA THR A 186 -7.99 11.08 2.92
C THR A 186 -8.09 11.24 4.45
N ALA A 187 -9.28 11.47 5.00
CA ALA A 187 -9.48 11.80 6.43
C ALA A 187 -9.31 10.61 7.39
N ALA A 188 -8.57 10.78 8.49
CA ALA A 188 -8.51 9.79 9.58
C ALA A 188 -9.74 9.85 10.51
N ARG A 189 -10.04 8.76 11.24
CA ARG A 189 -11.18 8.69 12.19
C ARG A 189 -11.12 9.73 13.33
N SER A 190 -9.92 10.24 13.65
CA SER A 190 -9.67 11.14 14.79
C SER A 190 -9.67 12.64 14.45
N GLU A 191 -9.95 13.04 13.21
CA GLU A 191 -9.90 14.45 12.79
C GLU A 191 -11.26 15.15 12.96
N THR A 192 -11.64 15.51 14.20
CA THR A 192 -12.93 16.16 14.50
C THR A 192 -13.08 17.52 13.80
N SER A 193 -12.04 18.37 13.82
CA SER A 193 -12.06 19.66 13.12
C SER A 193 -12.32 19.49 11.61
N LEU A 194 -11.71 18.46 10.97
CA LEU A 194 -11.97 18.18 9.55
C LEU A 194 -13.41 17.72 9.30
N ARG A 195 -13.96 16.86 10.17
CA ARG A 195 -15.36 16.43 10.07
C ARG A 195 -16.33 17.59 10.20
N LEU A 196 -16.06 18.54 11.10
CA LEU A 196 -16.86 19.76 11.23
C LEU A 196 -16.74 20.64 9.98
N LEU A 197 -15.57 20.73 9.36
CA LEU A 197 -15.42 21.40 8.07
C LEU A 197 -16.18 20.67 6.94
N HIS A 198 -16.26 19.34 6.96
CA HIS A 198 -17.13 18.59 6.03
C HIS A 198 -18.61 18.90 6.26
N VAL A 199 -19.06 18.96 7.52
CA VAL A 199 -20.43 19.38 7.86
C VAL A 199 -20.71 20.78 7.34
N ALA A 200 -19.75 21.71 7.49
CA ALA A 200 -19.90 23.06 6.98
C ALA A 200 -20.10 23.10 5.46
N VAL A 201 -19.27 22.38 4.69
CA VAL A 201 -19.42 22.35 3.22
C VAL A 201 -20.70 21.64 2.80
N ILE A 202 -21.10 20.55 3.47
CA ILE A 202 -22.37 19.87 3.19
C ILE A 202 -23.56 20.82 3.46
N ALA A 203 -23.50 21.62 4.52
CA ALA A 203 -24.54 22.61 4.81
C ALA A 203 -24.61 23.69 3.73
N VAL A 204 -23.47 24.21 3.24
CA VAL A 204 -23.43 25.14 2.08
C VAL A 204 -24.09 24.50 0.85
N LEU A 205 -23.67 23.28 0.47
CA LEU A 205 -24.23 22.55 -0.67
C LEU A 205 -25.75 22.33 -0.57
N LEU A 206 -26.28 22.13 0.64
CA LEU A 206 -27.73 21.98 0.87
C LEU A 206 -28.47 23.31 0.71
N GLY A 207 -27.90 24.42 1.17
CA GLY A 207 -28.44 25.76 0.97
C GLY A 207 -28.47 26.13 -0.51
N ASP A 208 -27.37 25.90 -1.21
CA ASP A 208 -27.22 26.21 -2.63
C ASP A 208 -28.14 25.33 -3.49
N LEU A 209 -28.32 24.06 -3.14
CA LEU A 209 -29.29 23.19 -3.77
C LEU A 209 -30.72 23.74 -3.63
N GLY A 210 -31.09 24.21 -2.44
CA GLY A 210 -32.39 24.83 -2.20
C GLY A 210 -32.59 26.09 -3.05
N ALA A 211 -31.60 26.98 -3.08
CA ALA A 211 -31.62 28.19 -3.90
C ALA A 211 -31.68 27.87 -5.40
N GLY A 212 -30.95 26.83 -5.84
CA GLY A 212 -30.97 26.35 -7.21
C GLY A 212 -32.32 25.76 -7.62
N ILE A 213 -33.01 25.04 -6.73
CA ILE A 213 -34.36 24.49 -6.98
C ILE A 213 -35.38 25.62 -7.20
N ASP A 214 -35.31 26.68 -6.39
CA ASP A 214 -36.18 27.85 -6.55
C ASP A 214 -35.84 28.63 -7.83
N ALA A 215 -34.55 28.89 -8.10
CA ALA A 215 -34.09 29.55 -9.32
C ALA A 215 -34.42 28.77 -10.61
N ALA A 216 -34.43 27.44 -10.53
CA ALA A 216 -34.86 26.56 -11.62
C ALA A 216 -36.39 26.52 -11.81
N GLY A 217 -37.16 27.12 -10.91
CA GLY A 217 -38.62 27.12 -10.93
C GLY A 217 -39.24 25.77 -10.61
N LEU A 218 -38.51 24.86 -9.95
CA LEU A 218 -38.97 23.51 -9.64
C LEU A 218 -39.89 23.47 -8.41
N ALA A 219 -39.55 24.24 -7.38
CA ALA A 219 -40.36 24.42 -6.18
C ALA A 219 -39.97 25.72 -5.49
N ARG A 220 -40.96 26.46 -4.96
CA ARG A 220 -40.67 27.64 -4.13
C ARG A 220 -40.15 27.19 -2.78
N VAL A 221 -38.98 27.71 -2.40
CA VAL A 221 -38.38 27.48 -1.08
C VAL A 221 -38.44 28.78 -0.30
N ASP A 222 -38.85 28.71 0.97
CA ASP A 222 -38.91 29.89 1.83
C ASP A 222 -37.51 30.48 2.04
N ASP A 223 -37.35 31.79 1.82
CA ASP A 223 -36.08 32.49 1.98
C ASP A 223 -35.47 32.27 3.37
N GLY A 224 -36.27 32.26 4.43
CA GLY A 224 -35.79 32.03 5.80
C GLY A 224 -35.18 30.63 5.96
N LEU A 225 -35.73 29.62 5.30
CA LEU A 225 -35.20 28.25 5.34
C LEU A 225 -33.88 28.11 4.59
N LEU A 226 -33.68 28.87 3.50
CA LEU A 226 -32.43 28.86 2.72
C LEU A 226 -31.23 29.43 3.50
N HIS A 227 -31.47 30.25 4.52
CA HIS A 227 -30.40 30.83 5.34
C HIS A 227 -29.89 29.90 6.44
N ILE A 228 -30.71 28.94 6.89
CA ILE A 228 -30.34 28.03 7.99
C ILE A 228 -29.06 27.23 7.67
N PRO A 229 -28.92 26.58 6.50
CA PRO A 229 -27.72 25.82 6.16
C PRO A 229 -26.45 26.69 6.14
N LEU A 230 -26.56 27.94 5.68
CA LEU A 230 -25.45 28.90 5.69
C LEU A 230 -25.01 29.24 7.12
N LEU A 231 -25.95 29.49 8.05
CA LEU A 231 -25.62 29.76 9.45
C LEU A 231 -24.99 28.54 10.14
N VAL A 232 -25.50 27.33 9.84
CA VAL A 232 -24.91 26.06 10.30
C VAL A 232 -23.48 25.91 9.79
N ALA A 233 -23.21 26.30 8.54
CA ALA A 233 -21.87 26.23 7.97
C ALA A 233 -20.88 27.12 8.74
N TYR A 234 -21.23 28.37 9.03
CA TYR A 234 -20.39 29.27 9.81
C TYR A 234 -20.13 28.75 11.23
N ALA A 235 -21.18 28.28 11.90
CA ALA A 235 -21.06 27.69 13.22
C ALA A 235 -20.08 26.50 13.22
N ALA A 236 -20.23 25.60 12.24
CA ALA A 236 -19.39 24.42 12.10
C ALA A 236 -17.92 24.78 11.85
N VAL A 237 -17.63 25.79 11.00
CA VAL A 237 -16.26 26.30 10.78
C VAL A 237 -15.68 26.90 12.05
N GLY A 238 -16.46 27.72 12.78
CA GLY A 238 -16.03 28.33 14.03
C GLY A 238 -15.69 27.30 15.10
N ILE A 239 -16.57 26.31 15.30
CA ILE A 239 -16.35 25.21 16.24
C ILE A 239 -15.16 24.34 15.81
N ALA A 240 -14.98 24.11 14.50
CA ALA A 240 -13.82 23.41 13.97
C ALA A 240 -12.51 24.10 14.37
N ALA A 241 -12.49 25.43 14.43
CA ALA A 241 -11.35 26.22 14.86
C ALA A 241 -11.14 26.27 16.38
N LEU A 242 -12.10 25.84 17.19
CA LEU A 242 -11.90 25.71 18.64
C LEU A 242 -11.34 24.34 19.03
N HIS A 243 -11.44 23.34 18.14
CA HIS A 243 -11.02 21.98 18.42
C HIS A 243 -9.49 21.80 18.23
N PRO A 244 -8.77 21.16 19.18
CA PRO A 244 -7.30 21.06 19.14
C PRO A 244 -6.73 20.39 17.89
N THR A 245 -7.51 19.50 17.25
CA THR A 245 -7.08 18.87 15.99
C THR A 245 -6.89 19.85 14.83
N MET A 246 -7.34 21.10 14.95
CA MET A 246 -7.11 22.15 13.94
C MET A 246 -5.61 22.37 13.66
N ALA A 247 -4.74 22.13 14.66
CA ALA A 247 -3.30 22.35 14.56
C ALA A 247 -2.61 21.38 13.60
N GLY A 248 -3.16 20.17 13.47
CA GLY A 248 -2.60 19.08 12.67
C GLY A 248 -3.23 18.91 11.28
N LEU A 249 -4.16 19.79 10.88
CA LEU A 249 -4.78 19.74 9.57
C LEU A 249 -3.74 20.01 8.46
N GLY A 250 -3.79 19.22 7.38
CA GLY A 250 -2.92 19.38 6.23
C GLY A 250 -1.49 18.80 6.36
N GLY A 251 -1.20 17.98 7.38
CA GLY A 251 0.06 17.22 7.45
C GLY A 251 0.08 16.02 6.47
N PRO A 252 1.26 15.61 5.95
CA PRO A 252 1.40 14.40 5.12
C PRO A 252 1.06 13.14 5.94
N ARG A 253 0.17 12.27 5.43
CA ARG A 253 -0.26 11.05 6.14
C ARG A 253 -0.48 9.88 5.18
N ARG A 254 -0.21 8.66 5.66
CA ARG A 254 -0.38 7.41 4.90
C ARG A 254 -1.85 6.95 4.93
N VAL A 255 -2.49 6.87 3.77
CA VAL A 255 -3.88 6.41 3.62
C VAL A 255 -3.95 4.88 3.78
N HIS A 256 -4.93 4.37 4.54
CA HIS A 256 -5.17 2.93 4.69
C HIS A 256 -6.20 2.43 3.65
N VAL A 257 -5.84 1.38 2.91
CA VAL A 257 -6.51 0.85 1.69
C VAL A 257 -7.95 0.33 1.92
N GLN A 258 -8.34 0.04 3.16
CA GLN A 258 -9.60 -0.67 3.51
C GLN A 258 -10.90 0.08 3.14
N ARG A 259 -10.85 1.39 2.85
CA ARG A 259 -12.01 2.20 2.43
C ARG A 259 -12.42 2.01 0.95
N SER A 260 -11.76 1.13 0.19
CA SER A 260 -11.96 0.95 -1.26
C SER A 260 -13.35 0.44 -1.67
N ARG A 261 -13.95 -0.51 -0.93
CA ARG A 261 -15.23 -1.15 -1.33
C ARG A 261 -16.47 -0.26 -1.17
N GLN A 262 -16.57 0.50 -0.09
CA GLN A 262 -17.68 1.45 0.12
C GLN A 262 -17.64 2.60 -0.90
N ARG A 263 -16.44 2.97 -1.37
CA ARG A 263 -16.25 4.01 -2.42
C ARG A 263 -16.74 3.57 -3.79
N ALA A 264 -16.49 2.30 -4.15
CA ALA A 264 -17.00 1.73 -5.40
C ALA A 264 -18.54 1.75 -5.43
N GLY A 265 -19.20 1.49 -4.30
CA GLY A 265 -20.65 1.57 -4.16
C GLY A 265 -21.20 2.99 -4.36
N VAL A 266 -20.61 3.99 -3.70
CA VAL A 266 -21.03 5.41 -3.86
C VAL A 266 -20.86 5.88 -5.29
N ILE A 267 -19.77 5.49 -5.95
CA ILE A 267 -19.49 5.88 -7.33
C ILE A 267 -20.43 5.16 -8.28
N ALA A 268 -20.69 3.86 -8.10
CA ALA A 268 -21.70 3.15 -8.89
C ALA A 268 -23.10 3.79 -8.76
N VAL A 269 -23.52 4.16 -7.56
CA VAL A 269 -24.80 4.86 -7.34
C VAL A 269 -24.81 6.24 -8.01
N ALA A 270 -23.76 7.04 -7.85
CA ALA A 270 -23.65 8.35 -8.49
C ALA A 270 -23.69 8.25 -10.02
N LEU A 271 -23.04 7.22 -10.60
CA LEU A 271 -23.06 6.93 -12.04
C LEU A 271 -24.45 6.50 -12.51
N ILE A 272 -25.13 5.62 -11.77
CA ILE A 272 -26.49 5.17 -12.10
C ILE A 272 -27.47 6.34 -12.06
N VAL A 273 -27.41 7.15 -11.00
CA VAL A 273 -28.26 8.36 -10.88
C VAL A 273 -27.96 9.32 -12.05
N ALA A 274 -26.69 9.62 -12.32
CA ALA A 274 -26.31 10.52 -13.40
C ALA A 274 -26.65 9.97 -14.80
N ALA A 275 -26.68 8.65 -14.99
CA ALA A 275 -27.09 8.00 -16.24
C ALA A 275 -28.62 7.92 -16.41
N LEU A 276 -29.37 7.81 -15.31
CA LEU A 276 -30.82 7.66 -15.33
C LEU A 276 -31.55 9.00 -15.56
N VAL A 277 -30.97 10.11 -15.09
CA VAL A 277 -31.59 11.44 -15.17
C VAL A 277 -31.87 11.89 -16.62
N PRO A 278 -30.96 11.75 -17.60
CA PRO A 278 -31.25 12.04 -19.00
C PRO A 278 -32.28 11.08 -19.64
N ALA A 279 -32.35 9.83 -19.16
CA ALA A 279 -33.22 8.80 -19.72
C ALA A 279 -34.70 8.96 -19.29
N LEU A 280 -34.96 9.66 -18.18
CA LEU A 280 -36.29 9.86 -17.60
C LEU A 280 -37.13 11.00 -18.25
N GLY A 281 -36.76 11.45 -19.45
CA GLY A 281 -37.74 12.12 -20.33
C GLY A 281 -37.77 13.65 -20.29
N THR A 282 -36.66 14.31 -20.62
CA THR A 282 -36.68 15.72 -21.03
C THR A 282 -36.47 15.84 -22.54
N ARG A 283 -37.31 16.62 -23.24
CA ARG A 283 -36.98 17.08 -24.60
C ARG A 283 -35.80 18.06 -24.50
N LEU A 284 -34.60 17.51 -24.46
CA LEU A 284 -33.35 18.26 -24.38
C LEU A 284 -33.14 19.06 -25.67
N GLY A 285 -32.78 20.33 -25.53
CA GLY A 285 -32.38 21.16 -26.66
C GLY A 285 -31.07 20.62 -27.26
N THR A 286 -30.67 21.14 -28.41
CA THR A 286 -29.41 20.70 -29.04
C THR A 286 -28.20 20.94 -28.12
N VAL A 287 -28.17 22.08 -27.41
CA VAL A 287 -27.10 22.41 -26.46
C VAL A 287 -27.06 21.42 -25.29
N ASP A 288 -28.20 21.14 -24.66
CA ASP A 288 -28.22 20.22 -23.52
C ASP A 288 -27.82 18.80 -23.91
N ARG A 289 -28.23 18.34 -25.10
CA ARG A 289 -27.79 17.04 -25.62
C ARG A 289 -26.27 16.97 -25.76
N VAL A 290 -25.65 18.00 -26.31
CA VAL A 290 -24.18 18.05 -26.47
C VAL A 290 -23.48 18.06 -25.11
N VAL A 291 -23.94 18.88 -24.17
CA VAL A 291 -23.31 18.98 -22.83
C VAL A 291 -23.49 17.69 -22.03
N VAL A 292 -24.71 17.15 -21.96
CA VAL A 292 -25.01 15.87 -21.29
C VAL A 292 -24.20 14.74 -21.91
N ALA A 293 -24.15 14.62 -23.23
CA ALA A 293 -23.38 13.58 -23.90
C ALA A 293 -21.87 13.72 -23.62
N THR A 294 -21.34 14.94 -23.60
CA THR A 294 -19.92 15.20 -23.31
C THR A 294 -19.56 14.85 -21.86
N LEU A 295 -20.35 15.31 -20.89
CA LEU A 295 -20.15 15.00 -19.47
C LEU A 295 -20.29 13.49 -19.21
N PHE A 296 -21.28 12.85 -19.83
CA PHE A 296 -21.46 11.40 -19.74
C PHE A 296 -20.30 10.61 -20.38
N ALA A 297 -19.79 11.06 -21.54
CA ALA A 297 -18.62 10.44 -22.17
C ALA A 297 -17.37 10.56 -21.29
N LEU A 298 -17.11 11.74 -20.70
CA LEU A 298 -16.01 11.95 -19.76
C LEU A 298 -16.14 11.06 -18.52
N LEU A 299 -17.37 10.89 -18.02
CA LEU A 299 -17.69 10.04 -16.88
C LEU A 299 -17.41 8.57 -17.21
N LEU A 300 -17.87 8.09 -18.37
CA LEU A 300 -17.63 6.75 -18.86
C LEU A 300 -16.13 6.47 -19.06
N ILE A 301 -15.40 7.39 -19.69
CA ILE A 301 -13.94 7.30 -19.87
C ILE A 301 -13.24 7.19 -18.51
N GLY A 302 -13.59 8.05 -17.55
CA GLY A 302 -13.01 8.01 -16.21
C GLY A 302 -13.29 6.68 -15.49
N VAL A 303 -14.50 6.13 -15.62
CA VAL A 303 -14.88 4.83 -15.07
C VAL A 303 -14.11 3.68 -15.73
N LEU A 304 -13.93 3.71 -17.05
CA LEU A 304 -13.14 2.72 -17.78
C LEU A 304 -11.68 2.73 -17.33
N VAL A 305 -11.04 3.91 -17.29
CA VAL A 305 -9.67 4.07 -16.79
C VAL A 305 -9.54 3.55 -15.36
N ARG A 306 -10.55 3.79 -14.52
CA ARG A 306 -10.59 3.23 -13.16
C ARG A 306 -10.69 1.71 -13.15
N GLY A 307 -11.59 1.15 -13.98
CA GLY A 307 -11.82 -0.29 -14.09
C GLY A 307 -10.57 -1.03 -14.53
N GLU A 308 -9.90 -0.55 -15.59
CA GLU A 308 -8.64 -1.12 -16.07
C GLU A 308 -7.56 -1.13 -14.98
N ARG A 309 -7.41 -0.03 -14.24
CA ARG A 309 -6.44 0.04 -13.13
C ARG A 309 -6.78 -0.91 -11.99
N ALA A 310 -8.06 -1.08 -11.67
CA ALA A 310 -8.50 -2.05 -10.67
C ALA A 310 -8.16 -3.48 -11.09
N VAL A 311 -8.42 -3.83 -12.36
CA VAL A 311 -8.08 -5.14 -12.94
C VAL A 311 -6.58 -5.37 -12.94
N GLN A 312 -5.78 -4.39 -13.38
CA GLN A 312 -4.30 -4.50 -13.37
C GLN A 312 -3.75 -4.71 -11.96
N ARG A 313 -4.32 -4.05 -10.95
CA ARG A 313 -3.93 -4.26 -9.55
C ARG A 313 -4.30 -5.65 -9.06
N SER A 314 -5.49 -6.14 -9.40
CA SER A 314 -5.91 -7.50 -9.08
C SER A 314 -4.95 -8.51 -9.69
N ALA A 315 -4.67 -8.40 -10.99
CA ALA A 315 -3.75 -9.28 -11.71
C ALA A 315 -2.32 -9.26 -11.12
N ARG A 316 -1.81 -8.09 -10.71
CA ARG A 316 -0.51 -7.99 -10.04
C ARG A 316 -0.51 -8.64 -8.66
N SER A 317 -1.59 -8.48 -7.91
CA SER A 317 -1.75 -9.11 -6.60
C SER A 317 -1.82 -10.63 -6.73
N GLU A 318 -2.55 -11.12 -7.72
CA GLU A 318 -2.67 -12.54 -8.02
C GLU A 318 -1.33 -13.13 -8.45
N ARG A 319 -0.59 -12.48 -9.36
CA ARG A 319 0.77 -12.92 -9.74
C ARG A 319 1.72 -12.98 -8.55
N ARG A 320 1.64 -12.01 -7.63
CA ARG A 320 2.45 -12.00 -6.40
C ARG A 320 2.04 -13.14 -5.47
N ALA A 321 0.74 -13.38 -5.30
CA ALA A 321 0.23 -14.48 -4.50
C ALA A 321 0.63 -15.84 -5.10
N GLN A 322 0.55 -16.00 -6.41
CA GLN A 322 1.01 -17.19 -7.14
C GLN A 322 2.52 -17.39 -6.96
N TYR A 323 3.32 -16.33 -7.12
CA TYR A 323 4.77 -16.40 -6.90
C TYR A 323 5.11 -16.83 -5.46
N GLN A 324 4.43 -16.26 -4.46
CA GLN A 324 4.58 -16.66 -3.05
C GLN A 324 4.09 -18.09 -2.78
N ALA A 325 3.07 -18.55 -3.49
CA ALA A 325 2.55 -19.90 -3.38
C ALA A 325 3.48 -20.94 -4.01
N ASP A 326 4.33 -20.54 -4.97
CA ASP A 326 5.18 -21.48 -5.73
C ASP A 326 6.66 -21.42 -5.37
N HIS A 327 7.13 -20.33 -4.76
CA HIS A 327 8.52 -20.16 -4.37
C HIS A 327 8.72 -20.19 -2.85
N ASP A 328 9.87 -20.70 -2.42
CA ASP A 328 10.36 -20.52 -1.05
C ASP A 328 10.90 -19.10 -0.89
N MET A 329 10.36 -18.34 0.06
CA MET A 329 10.65 -16.91 0.20
C MET A 329 12.06 -16.60 0.70
N LEU A 330 12.74 -17.56 1.32
CA LEU A 330 14.12 -17.40 1.80
C LEU A 330 15.13 -17.59 0.65
N THR A 331 14.90 -18.59 -0.20
CA THR A 331 15.86 -19.02 -1.23
C THR A 331 15.53 -18.54 -2.64
N GLY A 332 14.27 -18.23 -2.91
CA GLY A 332 13.75 -17.95 -4.25
C GLY A 332 13.67 -19.17 -5.17
N LEU A 333 14.01 -20.37 -4.68
CA LEU A 333 13.79 -21.64 -5.39
C LEU A 333 12.31 -22.00 -5.37
N LEU A 334 11.91 -23.02 -6.15
CA LEU A 334 10.57 -23.58 -6.00
C LEU A 334 10.39 -24.16 -4.59
N ASN A 335 9.19 -24.08 -4.05
CA ASN A 335 8.85 -24.82 -2.84
C ASN A 335 8.41 -26.24 -3.17
N ARG A 336 8.27 -27.09 -2.15
CA ARG A 336 7.80 -28.48 -2.27
C ARG A 336 6.49 -28.61 -3.06
N THR A 337 5.52 -27.73 -2.82
CA THR A 337 4.21 -27.78 -3.50
C THR A 337 4.36 -27.50 -4.99
N ALA A 338 5.16 -26.51 -5.37
CA ALA A 338 5.40 -26.19 -6.78
C ALA A 338 6.22 -27.27 -7.48
N LEU A 339 7.24 -27.82 -6.83
CA LEU A 339 8.02 -28.95 -7.34
C LEU A 339 7.08 -30.10 -7.75
N LEU A 340 6.24 -30.58 -6.83
CA LEU A 340 5.30 -31.67 -7.08
C LEU A 340 4.31 -31.32 -8.21
N ARG A 341 3.88 -30.06 -8.30
CA ARG A 341 2.96 -29.60 -9.34
C ARG A 341 3.60 -29.53 -10.73
N THR A 342 4.83 -29.01 -10.83
CA THR A 342 5.60 -28.97 -12.09
C THR A 342 5.81 -30.38 -12.61
N LEU A 343 6.19 -31.29 -11.72
CA LEU A 343 6.40 -32.71 -12.02
C LEU A 343 5.13 -33.41 -12.51
N ALA A 344 3.97 -33.10 -11.90
CA ALA A 344 2.69 -33.64 -12.36
C ALA A 344 2.24 -33.09 -13.72
N ARG A 345 2.48 -31.79 -13.99
CA ARG A 345 2.05 -31.12 -15.23
C ARG A 345 2.88 -31.53 -16.45
N GLU A 346 4.18 -31.68 -16.27
CA GLU A 346 5.13 -31.92 -17.36
C GLU A 346 5.45 -33.41 -17.52
N ARG A 347 4.72 -34.30 -16.81
CA ARG A 347 4.97 -35.76 -16.76
C ARG A 347 5.16 -36.40 -18.14
N ALA A 348 4.44 -35.92 -19.17
CA ALA A 348 4.58 -36.42 -20.53
C ALA A 348 5.92 -36.05 -21.18
N ASP A 349 6.38 -34.80 -20.98
CA ASP A 349 7.63 -34.30 -21.54
C ASP A 349 8.85 -35.00 -20.90
N TRP A 350 8.79 -35.22 -19.59
CA TRP A 350 9.86 -35.92 -18.87
C TRP A 350 9.89 -37.43 -19.12
N ARG A 351 8.78 -38.05 -19.55
CA ARG A 351 8.74 -39.46 -19.95
C ARG A 351 9.40 -39.73 -21.31
N ALA A 352 9.59 -38.68 -22.12
CA ALA A 352 10.17 -38.82 -23.45
C ALA A 352 11.71 -38.92 -23.46
N GLY A 353 12.38 -38.72 -22.32
CA GLY A 353 13.83 -38.73 -22.22
C GLY A 353 14.34 -39.12 -20.83
N PRO A 354 15.67 -39.26 -20.66
CA PRO A 354 16.24 -39.60 -19.37
C PRO A 354 16.03 -38.46 -18.37
N LEU A 355 15.54 -38.80 -17.18
CA LEU A 355 15.30 -37.87 -16.08
C LEU A 355 15.98 -38.40 -14.83
N SER A 356 16.66 -37.51 -14.10
CA SER A 356 17.27 -37.85 -12.81
C SER A 356 16.89 -36.82 -11.74
N LEU A 357 16.72 -37.30 -10.52
CA LEU A 357 16.45 -36.51 -9.33
C LEU A 357 17.61 -36.63 -8.35
N LEU A 358 18.11 -35.49 -7.90
CA LEU A 358 19.08 -35.37 -6.82
C LEU A 358 18.38 -34.80 -5.60
N PHE A 359 18.47 -35.49 -4.47
CA PHE A 359 17.99 -35.03 -3.17
C PHE A 359 19.19 -34.70 -2.30
N LEU A 360 19.24 -33.47 -1.77
CA LEU A 360 20.38 -32.93 -1.04
C LEU A 360 19.96 -32.53 0.37
N ASP A 361 20.82 -32.80 1.35
CA ASP A 361 20.70 -32.34 2.74
C ASP A 361 22.02 -31.67 3.17
N LEU A 362 21.95 -30.59 3.94
CA LEU A 362 23.14 -29.88 4.45
C LEU A 362 23.67 -30.54 5.72
N ASP A 363 24.89 -31.09 5.65
CA ASP A 363 25.45 -31.82 6.79
C ASP A 363 25.73 -30.90 7.98
N GLY A 364 25.15 -31.22 9.13
CA GLY A 364 25.40 -30.47 10.36
C GLY A 364 24.75 -29.09 10.41
N PHE A 365 23.77 -28.80 9.55
CA PHE A 365 23.00 -27.55 9.59
C PHE A 365 22.45 -27.20 10.98
N LYS A 366 21.94 -28.20 11.71
CA LYS A 366 21.47 -28.03 13.10
C LYS A 366 22.56 -27.46 14.01
N ARG A 367 23.82 -27.90 13.86
CA ARG A 367 24.94 -27.38 14.66
C ARG A 367 25.22 -25.91 14.34
N VAL A 368 25.01 -25.46 13.11
CA VAL A 368 25.14 -24.05 12.72
C VAL A 368 24.06 -23.22 13.42
N ASN A 369 22.80 -23.68 13.39
CA ASN A 369 21.71 -23.03 14.12
C ASN A 369 21.98 -22.98 15.64
N ASP A 370 22.42 -24.09 16.22
CA ASP A 370 22.65 -24.19 17.66
C ASP A 370 23.86 -23.33 18.11
N SER A 371 24.87 -23.16 17.25
CA SER A 371 26.09 -22.40 17.57
C SER A 371 25.99 -20.90 17.29
N TYR A 372 25.27 -20.52 16.23
CA TYR A 372 25.26 -19.14 15.69
C TYR A 372 23.87 -18.52 15.58
N GLY A 373 22.81 -19.28 15.88
CA GLY A 373 21.42 -18.85 15.81
C GLY A 373 20.77 -19.03 14.44
N HIS A 374 19.44 -19.03 14.43
CA HIS A 374 18.63 -19.27 13.22
C HIS A 374 18.86 -18.25 12.09
N ALA A 375 19.18 -16.98 12.41
CA ALA A 375 19.43 -15.97 11.38
C ALA A 375 20.65 -16.34 10.51
N VAL A 376 21.70 -16.88 11.12
CA VAL A 376 22.90 -17.35 10.41
C VAL A 376 22.60 -18.64 9.64
N GLY A 377 21.74 -19.50 10.18
CA GLY A 377 21.20 -20.65 9.45
C GLY A 377 20.43 -20.23 8.19
N ASP A 378 19.59 -19.20 8.28
CA ASP A 378 18.85 -18.68 7.14
C ASP A 378 19.79 -18.12 6.05
N GLU A 379 20.87 -17.43 6.44
CA GLU A 379 21.92 -17.00 5.50
C GLU A 379 22.60 -18.18 4.81
N LEU A 380 22.91 -19.24 5.56
CA LEU A 380 23.50 -20.46 5.02
C LEU A 380 22.56 -21.13 4.01
N ILE A 381 21.27 -21.24 4.31
CA ILE A 381 20.26 -21.78 3.40
C ILE A 381 20.15 -20.95 2.12
N ALA A 382 20.07 -19.62 2.24
CA ALA A 382 20.00 -18.73 1.09
C ALA A 382 21.25 -18.85 0.18
N ASN A 383 22.44 -18.93 0.80
CA ASN A 383 23.69 -19.10 0.08
C ASN A 383 23.84 -20.50 -0.55
N ALA A 384 23.38 -21.56 0.13
CA ALA A 384 23.34 -22.92 -0.40
C ALA A 384 22.45 -22.99 -1.65
N ALA A 385 21.24 -22.44 -1.58
CA ALA A 385 20.34 -22.35 -2.72
C ALA A 385 20.96 -21.60 -3.91
N ALA A 386 21.61 -20.46 -3.66
CA ALA A 386 22.29 -19.68 -4.69
C ALA A 386 23.47 -20.42 -5.31
N ARG A 387 24.13 -21.31 -4.55
CA ARG A 387 25.22 -22.16 -5.01
C ARG A 387 24.69 -23.31 -5.87
N ILE A 388 23.64 -24.01 -5.41
CA ILE A 388 22.95 -25.05 -6.17
C ILE A 388 22.52 -24.52 -7.53
N ARG A 389 21.80 -23.39 -7.57
CA ARG A 389 21.30 -22.79 -8.82
C ARG A 389 22.43 -22.42 -9.79
N ARG A 390 23.57 -21.94 -9.28
CA ARG A 390 24.75 -21.62 -10.11
C ARG A 390 25.38 -22.85 -10.73
N VAL A 391 25.48 -23.95 -9.99
CA VAL A 391 26.12 -25.18 -10.46
C VAL A 391 25.20 -25.94 -11.43
N ALA A 392 23.92 -26.05 -11.09
CA ALA A 392 22.89 -26.72 -11.89
C ALA A 392 22.61 -25.99 -13.22
N GLY A 393 22.69 -24.67 -13.24
CA GLY A 393 22.42 -23.87 -14.44
C GLY A 393 20.92 -23.62 -14.66
N ARG A 394 20.54 -23.26 -15.90
CA ARG A 394 19.16 -22.83 -16.23
C ARG A 394 18.20 -23.97 -16.57
N ILE A 395 18.72 -25.16 -16.86
CA ILE A 395 17.95 -26.29 -17.37
C ILE A 395 17.28 -27.08 -16.22
N PRO A 396 17.97 -27.39 -15.10
CA PRO A 396 17.38 -28.17 -14.02
C PRO A 396 16.36 -27.39 -13.20
N VAL A 397 15.31 -28.07 -12.75
CA VAL A 397 14.36 -27.54 -11.76
C VAL A 397 14.96 -27.68 -10.37
N CYS A 398 15.15 -26.56 -9.67
CA CYS A 398 15.70 -26.52 -8.32
C CYS A 398 14.63 -26.11 -7.31
N ALA A 399 14.47 -26.87 -6.24
CA ALA A 399 13.49 -26.63 -5.20
C ALA A 399 14.08 -26.79 -3.79
N ARG A 400 13.53 -26.07 -2.81
CA ARG A 400 13.72 -26.36 -1.38
C ARG A 400 12.57 -27.25 -0.93
N TYR A 401 12.90 -28.46 -0.49
CA TYR A 401 11.90 -29.47 -0.13
C TYR A 401 11.37 -29.27 1.29
N GLY A 402 12.25 -28.92 2.23
CA GLY A 402 11.93 -28.58 3.62
C GLY A 402 13.21 -28.24 4.36
N GLY A 403 13.16 -27.44 5.43
CA GLY A 403 14.35 -27.18 6.27
C GLY A 403 15.63 -26.84 5.48
N ASP A 404 16.61 -27.71 5.57
CA ASP A 404 17.92 -27.73 4.90
C ASP A 404 18.00 -28.69 3.69
N GLU A 405 16.87 -29.21 3.24
CA GLU A 405 16.75 -30.15 2.14
C GLU A 405 16.44 -29.46 0.80
N PHE A 406 17.11 -29.90 -0.25
CA PHE A 406 16.95 -29.39 -1.61
C PHE A 406 16.76 -30.53 -2.61
N VAL A 407 16.02 -30.23 -3.67
CA VAL A 407 15.83 -31.15 -4.80
C VAL A 407 16.29 -30.48 -6.09
N VAL A 408 17.06 -31.22 -6.88
CA VAL A 408 17.41 -30.85 -8.26
C VAL A 408 16.91 -31.93 -9.19
N LEU A 409 16.01 -31.55 -10.10
CA LEU A 409 15.50 -32.42 -11.14
C LEU A 409 16.10 -32.00 -12.48
N THR A 410 16.69 -32.95 -13.20
CA THR A 410 17.44 -32.67 -14.43
C THR A 410 17.12 -33.68 -15.54
N PRO A 411 16.92 -33.22 -16.80
CA PRO A 411 16.65 -34.10 -17.94
C PRO A 411 17.94 -34.75 -18.45
N CYS A 412 18.55 -35.59 -17.61
CA CYS A 412 19.73 -36.35 -17.97
C CYS A 412 19.73 -37.74 -17.35
N GLY A 413 20.62 -38.61 -17.84
CA GLY A 413 20.82 -39.93 -17.28
C GLY A 413 21.53 -39.89 -15.93
N VAL A 414 21.48 -41.01 -15.23
CA VAL A 414 22.07 -41.16 -13.89
C VAL A 414 23.57 -40.83 -13.89
N ARG A 415 24.29 -41.13 -14.97
CA ARG A 415 25.73 -40.87 -15.08
C ARG A 415 26.02 -39.37 -15.10
N GLU A 416 25.27 -38.61 -15.89
CA GLU A 416 25.38 -37.15 -15.94
C GLU A 416 24.91 -36.52 -14.62
N ALA A 417 23.90 -37.10 -13.97
CA ALA A 417 23.44 -36.67 -12.65
C ALA A 417 24.52 -36.88 -11.57
N VAL A 418 25.29 -37.97 -11.62
CA VAL A 418 26.47 -38.18 -10.76
C VAL A 418 27.51 -37.08 -10.98
N THR A 419 27.83 -36.74 -12.23
CA THR A 419 28.75 -35.62 -12.52
C THR A 419 28.22 -34.28 -11.97
N LEU A 420 26.90 -34.05 -11.99
CA LEU A 420 26.30 -32.87 -11.39
C LEU A 420 26.42 -32.90 -9.85
N ALA A 421 26.20 -34.06 -9.21
CA ALA A 421 26.36 -34.22 -7.77
C ALA A 421 27.80 -33.97 -7.33
N GLU A 422 28.80 -34.51 -8.04
CA GLU A 422 30.22 -34.26 -7.75
C GLU A 422 30.55 -32.76 -7.83
N ARG A 423 30.08 -32.07 -8.88
CA ARG A 423 30.25 -30.62 -9.02
C ARG A 423 29.55 -29.83 -7.90
N LEU A 424 28.39 -30.29 -7.44
CA LEU A 424 27.70 -29.69 -6.31
C LEU A 424 28.53 -29.88 -5.04
N LEU A 425 28.96 -31.11 -4.73
CA LEU A 425 29.80 -31.42 -3.56
C LEU A 425 31.09 -30.60 -3.54
N ASP A 426 31.79 -30.49 -4.66
CA ASP A 426 32.99 -29.64 -4.81
C ASP A 426 32.69 -28.16 -4.52
N ALA A 427 31.53 -27.67 -4.96
CA ALA A 427 31.10 -26.32 -4.66
C ALA A 427 30.77 -26.15 -3.18
N PHE A 428 30.10 -27.12 -2.55
CA PHE A 428 29.78 -27.11 -1.11
C PHE A 428 31.05 -27.18 -0.23
N GLY A 429 32.10 -27.88 -0.67
CA GLY A 429 33.39 -27.91 0.02
C GLY A 429 34.08 -26.55 0.17
N ARG A 430 33.66 -25.52 -0.57
CA ARG A 430 34.15 -24.14 -0.40
C ARG A 430 33.44 -23.46 0.79
N PRO A 431 34.12 -22.65 1.62
CA PRO A 431 33.47 -21.93 2.71
C PRO A 431 32.28 -21.08 2.26
N PHE A 432 31.29 -20.93 3.14
CA PHE A 432 30.19 -19.99 3.03
C PHE A 432 30.55 -18.72 3.80
N GLU A 433 30.59 -17.59 3.12
CA GLU A 433 30.77 -16.28 3.75
C GLU A 433 29.44 -15.87 4.40
N LEU A 434 29.38 -15.96 5.72
CA LEU A 434 28.22 -15.59 6.55
C LEU A 434 28.56 -14.38 7.41
N SER A 435 27.56 -13.78 8.06
CA SER A 435 27.75 -12.65 8.98
C SER A 435 28.70 -12.96 10.15
N VAL A 436 28.85 -14.22 10.54
CA VAL A 436 29.77 -14.71 11.58
C VAL A 436 31.16 -15.09 11.06
N GLY A 437 31.40 -14.90 9.75
CA GLY A 437 32.63 -15.29 9.06
C GLY A 437 32.46 -16.52 8.16
N ALA A 438 33.59 -17.08 7.74
CA ALA A 438 33.63 -18.23 6.83
C ALA A 438 33.27 -19.54 7.56
N VAL A 439 32.16 -20.17 7.17
CA VAL A 439 31.69 -21.46 7.72
C VAL A 439 31.73 -22.53 6.64
N THR A 440 32.35 -23.68 6.93
CA THR A 440 32.42 -24.81 5.99
C THR A 440 31.37 -25.85 6.36
N VAL A 441 30.52 -26.19 5.37
CA VAL A 441 29.44 -27.19 5.48
C VAL A 441 29.49 -28.05 4.23
N THR A 442 29.34 -29.36 4.37
CA THR A 442 29.20 -30.30 3.26
C THR A 442 27.72 -30.60 3.00
N ALA A 443 27.44 -31.41 1.98
CA ALA A 443 26.10 -31.89 1.72
C ALA A 443 26.16 -33.39 1.45
N SER A 444 25.07 -34.08 1.75
CA SER A 444 24.85 -35.47 1.37
C SER A 444 23.83 -35.51 0.22
N VAL A 445 24.14 -36.29 -0.83
CA VAL A 445 23.34 -36.31 -2.07
C VAL A 445 22.85 -37.72 -2.41
N GLY A 446 21.55 -37.90 -2.50
CA GLY A 446 20.92 -39.08 -3.07
C GLY A 446 20.54 -38.85 -4.51
N ILE A 447 20.87 -39.78 -5.39
CA ILE A 447 20.62 -39.66 -6.82
C ILE A 447 19.72 -40.82 -7.24
N THR A 448 18.66 -40.56 -8.00
CA THR A 448 17.86 -41.61 -8.64
C THR A 448 17.53 -41.23 -10.08
N GLY A 449 17.35 -42.24 -10.94
CA GLY A 449 16.87 -42.08 -12.31
C GLY A 449 15.38 -42.43 -12.41
N ALA A 450 14.66 -41.80 -13.32
CA ALA A 450 13.31 -42.21 -13.68
C ALA A 450 13.39 -43.41 -14.64
N ASP A 451 12.95 -44.58 -14.18
CA ASP A 451 12.75 -45.73 -15.05
C ASP A 451 11.31 -45.71 -15.57
N GLY A 452 11.12 -45.28 -16.83
CA GLY A 452 9.86 -45.35 -17.57
C GLY A 452 8.60 -44.90 -16.81
N ASP A 453 7.91 -45.84 -16.17
CA ASP A 453 6.62 -45.64 -15.52
C ASP A 453 6.67 -45.14 -14.07
N ALA A 454 7.86 -44.97 -13.49
CA ALA A 454 8.05 -44.56 -12.09
C ALA A 454 7.22 -43.31 -11.70
N ASP A 455 6.55 -43.39 -10.55
CA ASP A 455 5.80 -42.25 -10.02
C ASP A 455 6.72 -41.27 -9.29
N ILE A 456 6.33 -40.00 -9.26
CA ILE A 456 7.19 -38.95 -8.74
C ILE A 456 7.47 -39.09 -7.24
N PHE A 457 6.50 -39.61 -6.50
CA PHE A 457 6.66 -39.88 -5.08
C PHE A 457 7.67 -41.01 -4.84
N ASP A 458 7.73 -42.01 -5.74
CA ASP A 458 8.73 -43.07 -5.69
C ASP A 458 10.13 -42.51 -5.98
N LEU A 459 10.29 -41.65 -7.00
CA LEU A 459 11.56 -40.97 -7.28
C LEU A 459 12.07 -40.17 -6.08
N ILE A 460 11.21 -39.37 -5.45
CA ILE A 460 11.60 -38.57 -4.28
C ILE A 460 11.98 -39.49 -3.12
N ARG A 461 11.18 -40.54 -2.85
CA ARG A 461 11.45 -41.51 -1.77
C ARG A 461 12.77 -42.24 -1.98
N ASP A 462 13.04 -42.71 -3.20
CA ASP A 462 14.24 -43.49 -3.51
C ASP A 462 15.50 -42.63 -3.45
N ALA A 463 15.40 -41.36 -3.89
CA ALA A 463 16.49 -40.40 -3.75
C ALA A 463 16.72 -40.00 -2.29
N ASP A 464 15.68 -39.81 -1.49
CA ASP A 464 15.79 -39.53 -0.05
C ASP A 464 16.46 -40.71 0.69
N ALA A 465 16.04 -41.95 0.42
CA ALA A 465 16.67 -43.15 0.97
C ALA A 465 18.14 -43.32 0.53
N ALA A 466 18.50 -42.89 -0.68
CA ALA A 466 19.89 -42.84 -1.12
C ALA A 466 20.66 -41.73 -0.39
N MET A 467 20.09 -40.54 -0.24
CA MET A 467 20.70 -39.41 0.47
C MET A 467 21.01 -39.77 1.92
N TYR A 468 20.04 -40.39 2.62
CA TYR A 468 20.22 -40.82 4.00
C TYR A 468 21.41 -41.77 4.16
N ARG A 469 21.58 -42.72 3.23
CA ARG A 469 22.75 -43.62 3.22
C ARG A 469 24.06 -42.89 2.95
N ALA A 470 24.05 -41.92 2.03
CA ALA A 470 25.22 -41.08 1.78
C ALA A 470 25.65 -40.32 3.05
N LYS A 471 24.66 -39.85 3.82
CA LYS A 471 24.85 -39.13 5.08
C LYS A 471 25.38 -40.02 6.20
N ASP A 472 24.77 -41.19 6.40
CA ASP A 472 25.15 -42.13 7.46
C ASP A 472 26.54 -42.74 7.22
N GLN A 473 26.89 -42.99 5.95
CA GLN A 473 28.16 -43.62 5.55
C GLN A 473 29.26 -42.61 5.18
N GLY A 474 28.95 -41.30 5.16
CA GLY A 474 29.90 -40.24 4.81
C GLY A 474 30.43 -40.32 3.37
N LEU A 475 29.60 -40.78 2.43
CA LEU A 475 30.01 -41.05 1.03
C LEU A 475 29.97 -39.80 0.13
N GLY A 476 29.36 -38.71 0.59
CA GLY A 476 29.06 -37.53 -0.21
C GLY A 476 27.85 -37.74 -1.13
N TYR A 477 27.82 -38.83 -1.90
CA TYR A 477 26.62 -39.23 -2.66
C TYR A 477 26.35 -40.74 -2.64
N ALA A 478 25.11 -41.14 -2.94
CA ALA A 478 24.73 -42.54 -3.14
C ALA A 478 23.63 -42.71 -4.20
N LEU A 479 23.55 -43.92 -4.75
CA LEU A 479 22.52 -44.39 -5.69
C LEU A 479 21.57 -45.38 -5.01
N PRO A 480 20.35 -45.62 -5.50
CA PRO A 480 19.42 -46.59 -4.94
C PRO A 480 20.03 -47.99 -5.02
N GLN A 481 19.90 -48.80 -3.97
CA GLN A 481 20.23 -50.21 -4.08
C GLN A 481 19.16 -50.87 -4.94
N ARG A 482 19.55 -51.46 -6.08
CA ARG A 482 18.69 -52.45 -6.72
C ARG A 482 18.66 -53.64 -5.77
N GLU A 483 17.54 -53.82 -5.07
CA GLU A 483 17.25 -55.13 -4.49
C GLU A 483 17.26 -56.12 -5.65
N THR A 484 18.27 -56.98 -5.72
CA THR A 484 18.16 -58.21 -6.47
C THR A 484 16.96 -58.92 -5.87
N PRO A 485 15.90 -59.25 -6.64
CA PRO A 485 14.77 -59.97 -6.08
C PRO A 485 15.30 -61.27 -5.50
N THR A 486 15.33 -61.36 -4.17
CA THR A 486 15.60 -62.61 -3.48
C THR A 486 14.46 -63.54 -3.87
N PRO A 487 14.73 -64.77 -4.34
CA PRO A 487 13.68 -65.73 -4.52
C PRO A 487 13.02 -65.90 -3.16
N ARG A 488 11.71 -65.65 -3.08
CA ARG A 488 10.93 -65.82 -1.85
C ARG A 488 11.26 -67.21 -1.29
N PRO A 489 11.77 -67.33 -0.05
CA PRO A 489 11.89 -68.63 0.56
C PRO A 489 10.47 -69.16 0.79
N ASN A 490 10.22 -70.37 0.31
CA ASN A 490 8.97 -71.08 0.56
C ASN A 490 8.66 -71.08 2.05
N SER A 491 7.42 -70.71 2.39
CA SER A 491 6.89 -70.68 3.73
C SER A 491 6.66 -72.08 4.28
N HIS A 492 7.65 -72.69 4.91
CA HIS A 492 7.59 -73.76 5.93
C HIS A 492 9.04 -73.80 6.50
N GLU A 493 9.37 -73.70 7.78
CA GLU A 493 8.78 -74.20 9.01
C GLU A 493 9.61 -73.61 10.19
N TYR A 494 9.00 -73.40 11.35
CA TYR A 494 9.63 -72.76 12.53
C TYR A 494 10.05 -73.81 13.57
N ASN A 495 11.24 -73.56 14.16
CA ASN A 495 11.71 -73.90 15.52
C ASN A 495 12.56 -75.16 15.80
N GLY A 496 13.71 -74.94 16.46
CA GLY A 496 14.49 -75.97 17.16
C GLY A 496 15.91 -75.55 17.56
N ILE A 497 16.15 -75.36 18.87
CA ILE A 497 17.35 -74.81 19.54
C ILE A 497 18.52 -75.82 19.65
N ARG A 498 19.79 -75.37 19.53
CA ARG A 498 20.97 -75.74 20.39
C ARG A 498 22.27 -74.96 20.06
N THR A 499 23.01 -74.60 21.12
CA THR A 499 24.34 -73.93 21.22
C THR A 499 25.51 -74.94 21.27
N PRO A 500 26.82 -74.57 21.44
CA PRO A 500 27.73 -73.78 20.57
C PRO A 500 29.13 -74.46 20.29
N ASP A 501 29.92 -73.84 19.38
CA ASP A 501 31.42 -73.83 19.21
C ASP A 501 32.19 -75.05 18.61
N PRO A 502 33.48 -74.93 18.16
CA PRO A 502 34.20 -73.90 17.35
C PRO A 502 35.03 -74.50 16.15
N THR A 503 35.79 -73.64 15.43
CA THR A 503 36.84 -73.93 14.39
C THR A 503 36.30 -74.24 12.97
N THR A 504 36.84 -73.80 11.83
CA THR A 504 38.19 -73.42 11.36
C THR A 504 38.14 -72.33 10.25
N SER A 505 39.32 -71.78 9.96
CA SER A 505 39.75 -70.81 8.95
C SER A 505 39.47 -71.10 7.47
N GLU A 506 39.55 -70.02 6.67
CA GLU A 506 39.84 -69.86 5.21
C GLU A 506 38.75 -68.96 4.57
N GLY A 507 38.98 -67.79 3.95
CA GLY A 507 40.16 -67.21 3.31
C GLY A 507 39.88 -67.06 1.80
N CYS A 508 39.29 -65.95 1.33
CA CYS A 508 39.48 -65.49 -0.07
C CYS A 508 38.94 -64.07 -0.35
N SER A 509 39.89 -63.13 -0.52
CA SER A 509 39.98 -61.99 -1.44
C SER A 509 38.76 -61.20 -1.98
N THR A 510 38.90 -59.87 -1.84
CA THR A 510 38.24 -58.68 -2.42
C THR A 510 38.08 -58.64 -3.97
N PRO A 511 37.36 -57.64 -4.52
CA PRO A 511 38.07 -56.41 -4.93
C PRO A 511 37.44 -55.11 -4.40
N ALA A 512 38.34 -54.16 -4.15
CA ALA A 512 38.13 -52.90 -3.46
C ALA A 512 37.47 -51.82 -4.33
N VAL A 513 36.55 -51.05 -3.74
CA VAL A 513 36.11 -49.74 -4.25
C VAL A 513 37.08 -48.68 -3.72
N ARG A 514 37.60 -47.86 -4.65
CA ARG A 514 38.70 -46.92 -4.48
C ARG A 514 38.27 -45.70 -3.66
N ALA A 515 38.63 -45.65 -2.38
CA ALA A 515 38.50 -44.46 -1.54
C ALA A 515 39.68 -43.50 -1.79
N LEU A 516 39.40 -42.22 -2.06
CA LEU A 516 40.38 -41.13 -2.08
C LEU A 516 40.49 -40.52 -0.67
N PRO A 517 41.69 -40.40 -0.07
CA PRO A 517 41.83 -39.83 1.27
C PRO A 517 41.89 -38.29 1.21
N LEU A 518 41.01 -37.63 1.95
CA LEU A 518 41.11 -36.20 2.26
C LEU A 518 42.31 -35.96 3.19
N ARG A 519 43.36 -35.33 2.66
CA ARG A 519 44.53 -34.88 3.43
C ARG A 519 44.14 -33.76 4.40
N ARG A 520 44.14 -34.04 5.71
CA ARG A 520 44.23 -33.02 6.76
C ARG A 520 45.67 -32.50 6.82
N ARG A 521 45.88 -31.24 6.39
CA ARG A 521 47.15 -30.53 6.58
C ARG A 521 46.98 -29.56 7.75
N TRP A 522 47.53 -29.93 8.91
CA TRP A 522 47.74 -29.02 10.03
C TRP A 522 48.97 -28.15 9.76
N LEU A 523 48.87 -26.85 10.02
CA LEU A 523 49.99 -25.94 10.21
C LEU A 523 49.84 -25.24 11.58
N PRO A 524 50.92 -25.03 12.35
CA PRO A 524 50.86 -24.50 13.70
C PRO A 524 51.02 -22.97 13.72
N GLY A 525 50.33 -22.30 14.66
CA GLY A 525 50.72 -20.95 15.09
C GLY A 525 49.56 -20.06 15.51
N ALA A 526 49.32 -19.93 16.82
CA ALA A 526 49.19 -18.64 17.50
C ALA A 526 48.69 -18.82 18.96
N ARG A 527 49.64 -18.64 19.88
CA ARG A 527 49.58 -18.00 21.21
C ARG A 527 48.33 -18.16 22.09
N ARG A 528 48.56 -18.78 23.26
CA ARG A 528 47.74 -18.72 24.49
C ARG A 528 47.56 -17.27 24.99
N PRO A 529 46.46 -16.95 25.68
CA PRO A 529 46.44 -15.94 26.73
C PRO A 529 46.49 -16.58 28.13
N VAL A 530 47.20 -15.91 29.04
CA VAL A 530 47.31 -16.18 30.49
C VAL A 530 46.18 -15.44 31.22
N PRO A 531 45.66 -15.91 32.38
CA PRO A 531 44.55 -15.30 33.11
C PRO A 531 44.99 -14.37 34.27
N GLY A 532 44.09 -13.47 34.68
CA GLY A 532 44.19 -12.57 35.84
C GLY A 532 43.64 -11.17 35.46
N GLU A 533 42.86 -10.42 36.23
CA GLU A 533 42.45 -10.44 37.63
C GLU A 533 41.20 -9.54 37.77
N ALA A 534 40.48 -9.69 38.88
CA ALA A 534 39.26 -8.97 39.23
C ALA A 534 39.52 -7.60 39.88
N ALA A 535 38.67 -6.62 39.57
CA ALA A 535 38.25 -5.46 40.38
C ALA A 535 37.15 -4.73 39.57
N GLY A 536 36.03 -4.21 40.07
CA GLY A 536 35.67 -3.73 41.40
C GLY A 536 35.01 -2.35 41.23
N CYS A 537 33.67 -2.31 41.37
CA CYS A 537 32.82 -1.19 41.81
C CYS A 537 32.69 0.15 41.03
N ALA A 538 31.47 0.72 41.20
CA ALA A 538 31.01 2.11 41.02
C ALA A 538 30.87 2.59 39.55
N GLY A 539 29.75 3.19 39.11
CA GLY A 539 28.88 4.14 39.80
C GLY A 539 29.25 5.55 39.34
N GLY A 540 28.58 6.09 38.31
CA GLY A 540 28.86 7.45 37.84
C GLY A 540 28.07 7.88 36.62
N ARG A 541 27.12 8.81 36.84
CA ARG A 541 26.40 9.57 35.80
C ARG A 541 27.38 10.40 34.97
N ALA A 542 27.14 10.54 33.67
CA ALA A 542 27.74 11.58 32.85
C ALA A 542 26.69 12.20 31.91
N ALA A 543 26.57 13.54 32.02
CA ALA A 543 25.82 14.44 31.16
C ALA A 543 26.56 14.68 29.81
N PRO A 544 25.91 15.27 28.78
CA PRO A 544 26.49 15.38 27.45
C PRO A 544 27.33 16.66 27.27
N PRO A 545 28.28 16.72 26.32
CA PRO A 545 28.94 17.97 25.97
C PRO A 545 28.20 18.74 24.86
N GLY A 546 28.15 20.08 25.03
CA GLY A 546 27.84 21.07 23.98
C GLY A 546 28.95 21.12 22.91
N ARG A 547 28.64 21.41 21.64
CA ARG A 547 28.50 22.74 21.00
C ARG A 547 29.76 23.61 21.11
N ASP A 548 30.50 23.62 20.00
CA ASP A 548 31.23 24.71 19.32
C ASP A 548 31.36 24.22 17.85
N GLY A 549 31.32 24.98 16.75
CA GLY A 549 31.25 26.41 16.46
C GLY A 549 31.69 26.54 14.98
N ALA A 550 31.04 27.45 14.23
CA ALA A 550 31.46 28.09 12.97
C ALA A 550 31.86 27.25 11.73
N ASP A 551 31.11 27.39 10.62
CA ASP A 551 31.61 28.16 9.46
C ASP A 551 30.50 28.39 8.42
N ALA A 552 30.55 29.59 7.82
CA ALA A 552 29.59 30.16 6.87
C ALA A 552 30.05 29.94 5.40
N PRO A 553 29.23 30.32 4.39
CA PRO A 553 29.12 29.61 3.11
C PRO A 553 29.81 30.30 1.92
N GLY A 554 29.98 29.54 0.82
CA GLY A 554 30.21 30.09 -0.51
C GLY A 554 30.47 28.99 -1.54
N ASP A 555 29.61 28.85 -2.55
CA ASP A 555 30.03 29.01 -3.94
C ASP A 555 28.89 28.76 -4.94
N ALA A 556 28.73 29.75 -5.82
CA ALA A 556 27.92 29.75 -7.02
C ALA A 556 28.83 29.56 -8.26
N PRO A 557 28.29 29.30 -9.46
CA PRO A 557 28.99 28.58 -10.53
C PRO A 557 29.59 29.48 -11.63
N SER A 558 30.68 29.00 -12.25
CA SER A 558 31.13 29.32 -13.62
C SER A 558 32.09 28.19 -14.03
N GLY A 559 32.18 27.63 -15.23
CA GLY A 559 31.79 28.03 -16.58
C GLY A 559 33.01 27.78 -17.46
N ARG A 560 32.94 26.91 -18.49
CA ARG A 560 33.53 27.13 -19.83
C ARG A 560 33.46 25.92 -20.75
N SER A 561 33.13 26.28 -21.98
CA SER A 561 33.07 25.59 -23.25
C SER A 561 34.43 25.38 -23.94
N ARG A 562 34.53 24.30 -24.73
CA ARG A 562 35.23 24.13 -26.04
C ARG A 562 34.74 22.75 -26.55
N GLY A 563 34.18 22.52 -27.75
CA GLY A 563 34.14 23.24 -29.02
C GLY A 563 34.99 22.49 -30.05
N GLU A 564 34.37 21.71 -30.97
CA GLU A 564 34.82 21.57 -32.37
C GLU A 564 33.87 20.73 -33.28
N ARG A 565 33.40 21.40 -34.35
CA ARG A 565 33.17 21.03 -35.78
C ARG A 565 32.57 19.63 -36.13
N ALA A 566 31.39 19.50 -36.75
CA ALA A 566 30.92 19.87 -38.11
C ALA A 566 31.26 18.86 -39.24
N ALA A 567 30.22 18.18 -39.79
CA ALA A 567 29.98 17.81 -41.20
C ALA A 567 28.79 16.80 -41.27
N SER A 568 27.61 17.12 -41.83
CA SER A 568 27.24 16.94 -43.25
C SER A 568 27.44 15.50 -43.79
N ARG A 569 26.36 14.71 -43.98
CA ARG A 569 25.75 14.42 -45.29
C ARG A 569 24.68 13.32 -45.20
N ALA A 570 23.71 13.44 -46.10
CA ALA A 570 22.69 12.47 -46.43
C ALA A 570 23.26 11.13 -46.93
N GLY A 571 22.46 10.08 -46.76
CA GLY A 571 22.65 8.72 -47.25
C GLY A 571 21.52 7.86 -46.69
#